data_AF-A0A7W0Q0Y8-F1
#
_entry.id   AF-A0A7W0Q0Y8-F1
#
_cell.length_a   1.000
_cell.length_b   1.000
_cell.length_c   1.000
_cell.angle_alpha   90.00
_cell.angle_beta   90.00
_cell.angle_gamma   90.00
#
_symmetry.space_group_name_H-M   'P 1'
#
loop_
_entity.id
_entity.type
_entity.pdbx_description
1 polymer ?
#
loop_
_entity_poly.entity_id
_entity_poly.type
_entity_poly.pdbx_seq_one_letter_code
_entity_poly.pdbx_strand_id
1 'polypeptide(L)' 'MCLQGGALTSYVMPSDEGPHRRYYGITERGREQLRDARDTWADFNRAMTTLLETNLEVTA' A
#
# COMPACT_ATOMS: atom_id res chain seq x y z
N MET A 1 -11.03 -12.17 -13.47
CA MET A 1 -11.01 -10.73 -13.83
C MET A 1 -10.20 -10.00 -12.77
N CYS A 2 -8.95 -9.62 -13.09
CA CYS A 2 -7.95 -9.09 -12.16
C CYS A 2 -8.22 -7.63 -11.81
N LEU A 3 -8.63 -7.35 -10.57
CA LEU A 3 -9.31 -6.08 -10.20
C LEU A 3 -8.47 -4.79 -10.23
N GLN A 4 -7.14 -4.82 -10.37
CA GLN A 4 -6.32 -3.59 -10.40
C GLN A 4 -5.00 -3.77 -11.19
N GLY A 5 -4.98 -4.62 -12.22
CA GLY A 5 -3.80 -4.82 -13.08
C GLY A 5 -2.90 -6.01 -12.73
N GLY A 6 -3.38 -7.00 -11.96
CA GLY A 6 -2.61 -8.15 -11.48
C GLY A 6 -2.04 -7.98 -10.07
N ALA A 7 -2.44 -6.91 -9.37
CA ALA A 7 -2.20 -6.57 -7.97
C ALA A 7 -2.60 -7.66 -6.96
N LEU A 8 -3.82 -8.12 -7.17
CA LEU A 8 -4.63 -8.85 -6.21
C LEU A 8 -5.13 -10.13 -6.88
N THR A 9 -4.97 -11.25 -6.19
CA THR A 9 -5.65 -12.50 -6.51
C THR A 9 -6.91 -12.57 -5.66
N SER A 10 -8.06 -12.59 -6.33
CA SER A 10 -9.32 -12.95 -5.70
C SER A 10 -9.50 -14.46 -5.83
N TYR A 11 -9.39 -15.20 -4.74
CA TYR A 11 -9.75 -16.63 -4.72
C TYR A 11 -11.08 -16.78 -3.98
N VAL A 12 -12.06 -17.38 -4.64
CA VAL A 12 -13.34 -17.73 -4.02
C VAL A 12 -13.20 -19.17 -3.53
N MET A 13 -13.07 -19.33 -2.22
CA MET A 13 -13.13 -20.64 -1.57
C MET A 13 -14.61 -20.97 -1.31
N PRO A 14 -15.14 -22.11 -1.80
CA PRO A 14 -16.44 -22.59 -1.37
C PRO A 14 -16.32 -22.96 0.11
N SER A 15 -17.17 -22.36 0.94
CA SER A 15 -17.25 -22.64 2.38
C SER A 15 -18.55 -23.41 2.59
N ASP A 16 -18.47 -24.60 3.17
CA ASP A 16 -19.62 -25.50 3.33
C ASP A 16 -20.59 -25.10 4.46
N GLU A 17 -20.28 -24.11 5.33
CA GLU A 17 -21.17 -23.72 6.46
C GLU A 17 -21.14 -22.21 6.83
N GLY A 18 -21.45 -21.29 5.90
CA GLY A 18 -21.71 -19.87 6.27
C GLY A 18 -21.67 -18.87 5.10
N PRO A 19 -22.13 -17.62 5.27
CA PRO A 19 -22.19 -16.64 4.19
C PRO A 19 -20.80 -16.37 3.59
N HIS A 20 -20.69 -16.52 2.27
CA HIS A 20 -19.43 -16.53 1.54
C HIS A 20 -18.55 -15.31 1.84
N ARG A 21 -17.37 -15.55 2.41
CA ARG A 21 -16.34 -14.52 2.63
C ARG A 21 -15.35 -14.53 1.48
N ARG A 22 -15.14 -13.36 0.85
CA ARG A 22 -14.10 -13.18 -0.18
C ARG A 22 -12.77 -12.90 0.52
N TYR A 23 -11.80 -13.79 0.35
CA TYR A 23 -10.44 -13.57 0.83
C TYR A 23 -9.59 -13.00 -0.31
N TYR A 24 -8.94 -11.87 -0.04
CA TYR A 24 -8.07 -11.21 -1.00
C TYR A 24 -6.62 -11.50 -0.62
N GLY A 25 -5.90 -12.17 -1.53
CA GLY A 25 -4.46 -12.36 -1.43
C GLY A 25 -3.73 -11.27 -2.18
N ILE A 26 -2.68 -10.71 -1.57
CA ILE A 26 -1.73 -9.87 -2.31
C ILE A 26 -0.81 -10.78 -3.12
N THR A 27 -0.67 -10.50 -4.41
CA THR A 27 0.27 -11.22 -5.28
C THR A 27 1.71 -10.79 -5.00
N GLU A 28 2.70 -11.54 -5.50
CA GLU A 28 4.11 -11.14 -5.42
C GLU A 28 4.36 -9.77 -6.06
N ARG A 29 3.84 -9.57 -7.27
CA ARG A 29 3.84 -8.28 -7.96
C ARG A 29 3.17 -7.17 -7.15
N GLY A 30 2.11 -7.49 -6.40
CA GLY A 30 1.46 -6.55 -5.49
C GLY A 30 2.32 -6.19 -4.28
N ARG A 31 3.14 -7.13 -3.79
CA ARG A 31 4.11 -6.84 -2.73
C ARG A 31 5.23 -5.93 -3.22
N GLU A 32 5.69 -6.11 -4.45
CA GLU A 32 6.68 -5.21 -5.08
C GLU A 32 6.13 -3.79 -5.23
N GLN A 33 4.93 -3.65 -5.81
CA GLN A 33 4.28 -2.33 -5.93
C GLN A 33 4.05 -1.66 -4.56
N LEU A 34 3.71 -2.46 -3.54
CA LEU A 34 3.54 -1.95 -2.18
C LEU A 34 4.87 -1.51 -1.55
N ARG A 35 5.98 -2.17 -1.88
CA ARG A 35 7.32 -1.72 -1.45
C ARG A 35 7.67 -0.39 -2.12
N ASP A 36 7.53 -0.30 -3.43
CA ASP A 36 7.88 0.92 -4.18
C ASP A 36 7.05 2.13 -3.70
N ALA A 37 5.76 1.90 -3.42
CA ALA A 37 4.88 2.92 -2.85
C ALA A 37 5.31 3.36 -1.44
N ARG A 38 5.80 2.44 -0.60
CA ARG A 38 6.32 2.77 0.73
C ARG A 38 7.60 3.59 0.65
N ASP A 39 8.51 3.23 -0.25
CA ASP A 39 9.77 3.95 -0.43
C ASP A 39 9.49 5.38 -0.92
N THR A 40 8.59 5.53 -1.89
CA THR A 40 8.14 6.85 -2.37
C THR A 40 7.52 7.69 -1.25
N TRP A 41 6.70 7.08 -0.40
CA TRP A 41 6.09 7.78 0.74
C TRP A 41 7.13 8.20 1.79
N ALA A 42 8.11 7.35 2.06
CA ALA A 42 9.18 7.66 3.01
C ALA A 42 10.01 8.87 2.54
N ASP A 43 10.32 8.94 1.24
CA ASP A 43 11.06 10.07 0.65
C ASP A 43 10.25 11.36 0.68
N PHE A 44 8.96 11.29 0.35
CA PHE A 44 8.06 12.44 0.46
C PHE A 44 7.98 12.96 1.90
N ASN A 45 7.80 12.06 2.87
CA ASN A 45 7.72 12.43 4.27
C ASN A 45 9.02 13.10 4.74
N ARG A 46 10.18 12.52 4.38
CA ARG A 46 11.50 13.10 4.69
C ARG A 46 11.63 14.52 4.14
N ALA A 47 11.29 14.74 2.89
CA ALA A 47 11.35 16.05 2.26
C ALA A 47 10.45 17.07 2.97
N MET A 48 9.23 16.67 3.34
CA MET A 48 8.30 17.53 4.08
C MET A 48 8.80 17.86 5.49
N THR A 49 9.33 16.86 6.21
CA THR A 49 9.92 17.07 7.53
C THR A 49 11.07 18.07 7.47
N THR A 50 12.00 17.90 6.53
CA THR A 50 13.12 18.86 6.35
C THR A 50 12.63 20.27 6.02
N LEU A 51 11.61 20.40 5.17
CA LEU A 51 11.04 21.71 4.82
C LEU A 51 10.42 22.41 6.05
N LEU A 52 9.70 21.65 6.87
CA LEU A 52 9.08 22.17 8.09
C LEU A 52 10.13 22.54 9.14
N GLU A 53 11.14 21.69 9.36
CA GLU A 53 12.26 21.94 10.29
C GLU A 53 13.06 23.19 9.88
N THR A 54 13.37 23.32 8.59
CA THR A 54 14.08 24.50 8.06
C THR A 54 13.29 25.79 8.31
N ASN A 55 11.96 25.76 8.19
CA ASN A 55 11.12 26.93 8.45
C ASN A 55 11.13 27.34 9.95
N LEU A 56 11.19 26.37 10.85
CA LEU A 56 11.26 26.60 12.29
C LEU A 56 12.57 27.27 12.72
N GLU A 57 13.70 26.92 12.08
CA GLU A 57 14.99 27.57 12.35
C GLU A 57 15.05 29.02 11.86
N VAL A 58 14.34 29.35 10.77
CA VAL A 58 14.31 30.72 10.21
C VAL A 58 13.43 31.66 11.04
N THR A 59 12.48 31.12 11.80
CA THR A 59 11.52 31.92 12.58
C THR A 59 11.86 32.01 14.07
N ALA A 60 12.88 31.30 14.56
CA ALA A 60 13.39 31.33 15.94
C ALA A 60 14.58 32.28 16.11
#